data_AF-A0A4Q3ENI1-F1
#
_entry.id   AF-A0A4Q3ENI1-F1
#
_cell.length_a   1.000
_cell.length_b   1.000
_cell.length_c   1.000
_cell.angle_alpha   90.00
_cell.angle_beta   90.00
_cell.angle_gamma   90.00
#
_symmetry.space_group_name_H-M   'P 1'
#
loop_
_entity.id
_entity.type
_entity.pdbx_description
1 polymer ?
#
loop_
_entity_poly.entity_id
_entity_poly.type
_entity_poly.pdbx_seq_one_letter_code
_entity_poly.pdbx_strand_id
1 'polypeptide(L)'
;MTDEKTIPRIFLIRHGKPLVSRTGFFDHHKAAQFILDYDAADVEEFDKILADVDFANLKQVHCSTLQRAKGTARKLFCDEITLKEDAVFREFERKIIK
;
A
#
# COMPACT_ATOMS: atom_id res chain seq x y z
N MET A 1 16.77 4.83 -37.99
CA MET A 1 16.36 5.11 -36.60
C MET A 1 15.69 3.85 -36.07
N THR A 2 16.41 3.05 -35.30
CA THR A 2 15.83 1.91 -34.57
C THR A 2 15.13 2.47 -33.35
N ASP A 3 13.81 2.37 -33.36
CA ASP A 3 12.97 2.69 -32.20
C ASP A 3 13.33 1.69 -31.09
N GLU A 4 14.10 2.13 -30.08
CA GLU A 4 14.43 1.30 -28.92
C GLU A 4 13.14 1.01 -28.17
N LYS A 5 12.60 -0.19 -28.39
CA LYS A 5 11.38 -0.64 -27.74
C LYS A 5 11.62 -0.71 -26.23
N THR A 6 11.16 0.29 -25.49
CA THR A 6 11.30 0.35 -24.03
C THR A 6 10.56 -0.83 -23.40
N ILE A 7 11.28 -1.67 -22.67
CA ILE A 7 10.70 -2.82 -21.96
C ILE A 7 9.89 -2.29 -20.77
N PRO A 8 8.59 -2.62 -20.66
CA PRO A 8 7.79 -2.24 -19.50
C PRO A 8 8.40 -2.78 -18.21
N ARG A 9 8.49 -1.94 -17.17
CA ARG A 9 8.97 -2.31 -15.84
C ARG A 9 7.81 -2.29 -14.85
N ILE A 10 7.77 -3.29 -13.98
CA ILE A 10 6.82 -3.35 -12.86
C ILE A 10 7.63 -3.15 -11.58
N PHE A 11 7.23 -2.17 -10.79
CA PHE A 11 7.78 -1.93 -9.46
C PHE A 11 6.77 -2.42 -8.42
N LEU A 12 7.22 -3.30 -7.53
CA LEU A 12 6.40 -3.79 -6.42
C LEU A 12 6.81 -3.03 -5.16
N ILE A 13 5.87 -2.31 -4.58
CA ILE A 13 6.08 -1.50 -3.39
C ILE A 13 5.14 -2.01 -2.31
N ARG A 14 5.70 -2.39 -1.17
CA ARG A 14 4.90 -2.74 0.02
C ARG A 14 4.35 -1.46 0.63
N HIS A 15 3.12 -1.53 1.15
CA HIS A 15 2.53 -0.42 1.89
C HIS A 15 3.44 0.03 3.04
N GLY A 16 3.39 1.33 3.35
CA GLY A 16 4.03 1.92 4.52
C GLY A 16 3.49 1.33 5.82
N LYS A 17 4.18 1.60 6.92
CA LYS A 17 3.79 1.09 8.24
C LYS A 17 2.42 1.66 8.63
N PRO A 18 1.40 0.83 8.92
CA PRO A 18 0.08 1.33 9.29
C PRO A 18 0.11 2.05 10.64
N LEU A 19 -0.61 3.17 10.72
CA LEU A 19 -0.79 3.98 11.91
C LEU A 19 -1.83 3.33 12.85
N VAL A 20 -1.42 2.26 13.53
CA VAL A 20 -2.26 1.52 14.47
C VAL A 20 -1.45 1.07 15.68
N SER A 21 -2.00 1.23 16.88
CA SER A 21 -1.34 0.79 18.11
C SER A 21 -1.29 -0.74 18.19
N ARG A 22 -0.13 -1.28 18.57
CA ARG A 22 0.12 -2.74 18.66
C ARG A 22 0.38 -3.22 20.09
N THR A 23 0.23 -2.36 21.09
CA THR A 23 0.67 -2.67 22.46
C THR A 23 -0.49 -3.16 23.33
N GLY A 24 -0.29 -4.31 23.99
CA GLY A 24 -1.19 -4.80 25.04
C GLY A 24 -1.46 -6.30 24.96
N PHE A 25 -2.14 -6.83 25.97
CA PHE A 25 -2.77 -8.14 25.90
C PHE A 25 -4.17 -8.00 25.30
N PHE A 26 -4.44 -8.78 24.26
CA PHE A 26 -5.70 -8.74 23.53
C PHE A 26 -6.52 -9.98 23.87
N ASP A 27 -7.75 -9.78 24.33
CA ASP A 27 -8.78 -10.82 24.27
C ASP A 27 -9.32 -10.94 22.83
N HIS A 28 -10.19 -11.92 22.60
CA HIS A 28 -10.78 -12.17 21.29
C HIS A 28 -11.45 -10.92 20.68
N HIS A 29 -12.17 -10.14 21.50
CA HIS A 29 -12.87 -8.94 21.01
C HIS A 29 -11.88 -7.86 20.59
N LYS A 30 -10.84 -7.61 21.40
CA LYS A 30 -9.83 -6.61 21.07
C LYS A 30 -8.95 -7.05 19.89
N ALA A 31 -8.70 -8.34 19.73
CA ALA A 31 -8.00 -8.87 18.55
C ALA A 31 -8.83 -8.67 17.26
N ALA A 32 -10.14 -8.90 17.32
CA ALA A 32 -11.03 -8.66 16.18
C ALA A 32 -11.08 -7.17 15.81
N GLN A 33 -11.17 -6.30 16.83
CA GLN A 33 -11.13 -4.86 16.63
C GLN A 33 -9.80 -4.40 16.01
N PHE A 34 -8.68 -4.95 16.48
CA PHE A 34 -7.36 -4.65 15.92
C PHE A 34 -7.28 -4.94 14.41
N ILE A 35 -7.90 -6.03 13.92
CA ILE A 35 -7.91 -6.33 12.48
C ILE A 35 -8.67 -5.25 11.70
N LEU A 36 -9.83 -4.83 12.20
CA LEU A 36 -10.63 -3.76 11.60
C LEU A 36 -9.85 -2.43 11.58
N ASP A 37 -9.25 -2.07 12.71
CA ASP A 37 -8.46 -0.86 12.86
C ASP A 37 -7.24 -0.89 11.92
N TYR A 38 -6.57 -2.03 11.79
CA TYR A 38 -5.42 -2.21 10.92
C TYR A 38 -5.78 -2.06 9.43
N ASP A 39 -6.94 -2.55 9.00
CA ASP A 39 -7.38 -2.43 7.61
C ASP A 39 -7.91 -1.02 7.25
N ALA A 40 -8.43 -0.29 8.25
CA ALA A 40 -8.85 1.10 8.14
C ALA A 40 -7.70 2.11 8.29
N ALA A 41 -6.60 1.72 8.92
CA ALA A 41 -5.48 2.61 9.21
C ALA A 41 -4.83 3.16 7.93
N ASP A 42 -4.52 4.45 7.97
CA ASP A 42 -3.57 5.08 7.06
C ASP A 42 -2.13 4.67 7.44
N VAL A 43 -1.13 5.20 6.74
CA VAL A 43 0.28 4.92 6.99
C VAL A 43 0.99 6.05 7.72
N GLU A 44 1.96 5.69 8.54
CA GLU A 44 2.92 6.61 9.14
C GLU A 44 3.63 7.44 8.07
N GLU A 45 4.15 8.61 8.44
CA GLU A 45 5.03 9.38 7.56
C GLU A 45 6.33 8.60 7.31
N PHE A 46 6.80 8.63 6.06
CA PHE A 46 8.07 8.05 5.67
C PHE A 46 8.71 8.91 4.59
N ASP A 47 10.03 9.00 4.61
CA ASP A 47 10.77 9.66 3.54
C ASP A 47 10.59 8.88 2.24
N LYS A 48 10.47 9.58 1.11
CA LYS A 48 10.48 8.97 -0.21
C LYS A 48 11.84 8.34 -0.47
N ILE A 49 12.01 7.08 -0.14
CA ILE A 49 13.21 6.31 -0.53
C ILE A 49 12.86 5.52 -1.79
N LEU A 50 12.89 6.20 -2.93
CA LEU A 50 12.87 5.61 -4.27
C LEU A 50 13.94 6.26 -5.15
N ALA A 51 15.10 6.55 -4.55
CA ALA A 51 16.15 7.42 -5.11
C ALA A 51 16.62 7.04 -6.53
N ASP A 52 16.41 5.79 -6.94
CA ASP A 52 16.86 5.28 -8.24
C ASP A 52 15.71 4.96 -9.22
N VAL A 53 14.46 5.30 -8.88
CA VAL A 53 13.32 5.02 -9.76
C VAL A 53 12.85 6.31 -10.43
N ASP A 54 13.12 6.40 -11.73
CA ASP A 54 12.55 7.46 -12.57
C ASP A 54 11.06 7.21 -12.82
N PHE A 55 10.22 8.05 -12.22
CA PHE A 55 8.77 8.05 -12.41
C PHE A 55 8.31 8.97 -13.55
N ALA A 56 9.20 9.62 -14.30
CA ALA A 56 8.82 10.49 -15.42
C ALA A 56 7.98 9.75 -16.48
N ASN A 57 8.16 8.43 -16.58
CA ASN A 57 7.42 7.56 -17.48
C ASN A 57 6.34 6.71 -16.80
N LEU A 58 5.98 7.01 -15.55
CA LEU A 58 4.97 6.27 -14.80
C LEU A 58 3.62 6.32 -15.53
N LYS A 59 3.18 5.17 -16.06
CA LYS A 59 1.93 5.07 -16.80
C LYS A 59 0.71 4.85 -15.92
N GLN A 60 0.90 4.12 -14.81
CA GLN A 60 -0.20 3.66 -13.98
C GLN A 60 0.27 3.22 -12.60
N VAL A 61 -0.52 3.50 -11.58
CA VAL A 61 -0.35 2.95 -10.22
C VAL A 61 -1.52 2.03 -9.91
N HIS A 62 -1.21 0.78 -9.59
CA HIS A 62 -2.19 -0.19 -9.09
C HIS A 62 -1.97 -0.40 -7.60
N CYS A 63 -3.05 -0.52 -6.85
CA CYS A 63 -2.95 -0.81 -5.42
C CYS A 63 -4.16 -1.63 -4.93
N SER A 64 -4.02 -2.22 -3.75
CA SER A 64 -5.17 -2.85 -3.09
C SER A 64 -6.19 -1.78 -2.69
N THR A 65 -7.44 -2.18 -2.54
CA THR A 65 -8.52 -1.31 -2.02
C THR A 65 -8.36 -0.92 -0.53
N LEU A 66 -7.35 -1.43 0.19
CA LEU A 66 -7.10 -1.15 1.61
C LEU A 66 -6.47 0.23 1.81
N GLN A 67 -6.83 0.91 2.91
CA GLN A 67 -6.42 2.30 3.15
C GLN A 67 -4.90 2.48 3.17
N ARG A 68 -4.18 1.60 3.87
CA ARG A 68 -2.72 1.63 3.90
C ARG A 68 -2.05 1.59 2.53
N ALA A 69 -2.60 0.86 1.56
CA ALA A 69 -2.04 0.80 0.21
C ALA A 69 -2.27 2.11 -0.55
N LYS A 70 -3.47 2.68 -0.42
CA LYS A 70 -3.85 3.96 -1.03
C LYS A 70 -3.05 5.13 -0.44
N GLY A 71 -2.95 5.19 0.88
CA GLY A 71 -2.17 6.20 1.60
C GLY A 71 -0.69 6.17 1.19
N THR A 72 -0.12 4.96 1.07
CA THR A 72 1.25 4.80 0.56
C THR A 72 1.41 5.34 -0.86
N ALA A 73 0.51 4.97 -1.77
CA ALA A 73 0.57 5.41 -3.17
C ALA A 73 0.46 6.94 -3.29
N ARG A 74 -0.47 7.56 -2.56
CA ARG A 74 -0.63 9.02 -2.53
C ARG A 74 0.61 9.73 -1.99
N LYS A 75 1.19 9.24 -0.90
CA LYS A 75 2.43 9.80 -0.33
C LYS A 75 3.61 9.68 -1.30
N LEU A 76 3.75 8.55 -1.99
CA LEU A 76 4.86 8.32 -2.92
C LEU A 76 4.73 9.10 -4.23
N PHE A 77 3.53 9.22 -4.76
CA PHE A 77 3.34 9.71 -6.11
C PHE A 77 2.51 11.01 -6.21
N CYS A 78 2.14 11.59 -5.07
CA CYS A 78 1.26 12.75 -4.93
C CYS A 78 -0.20 12.45 -5.36
N ASP A 79 -1.12 13.34 -4.98
CA ASP A 79 -2.57 13.14 -5.19
C ASP A 79 -3.05 13.28 -6.64
N GLU A 80 -2.19 13.74 -7.54
CA GLU A 80 -2.52 14.00 -8.94
C GLU A 80 -2.59 12.72 -9.81
N ILE A 81 -2.31 11.55 -9.24
CA ILE A 81 -2.27 10.30 -9.99
C ILE A 81 -3.53 9.47 -9.78
N THR A 82 -4.08 8.99 -10.90
CA THR A 82 -5.18 8.03 -10.90
C THR A 82 -4.72 6.68 -10.36
N LEU A 83 -5.21 6.32 -9.18
CA LEU A 83 -5.04 4.99 -8.60
C LEU A 83 -6.04 4.01 -9.25
N LYS A 84 -5.55 2.87 -9.73
CA LYS A 84 -6.41 1.73 -10.09
C LYS A 84 -6.44 0.76 -8.91
N GLU A 85 -7.52 0.82 -8.15
CA GLU A 85 -7.73 -0.04 -6.99
C GLU A 85 -8.29 -1.40 -7.43
N ASP A 86 -7.74 -2.49 -6.92
CA ASP A 86 -8.26 -3.84 -7.15
C ASP A 86 -8.18 -4.68 -5.88
N ALA A 87 -9.24 -5.43 -5.58
CA ALA A 87 -9.29 -6.34 -4.45
C ALA A 87 -8.34 -7.55 -4.62
N VAL A 88 -7.92 -7.88 -5.85
CA VAL A 88 -6.94 -8.95 -6.11
C VAL A 88 -5.58 -8.70 -5.45
N PHE A 89 -5.24 -7.44 -5.18
CA PHE A 89 -4.00 -7.05 -4.49
C PHE A 89 -4.14 -7.02 -2.96
N ARG A 90 -5.29 -7.42 -2.39
CA ARG A 90 -5.44 -7.54 -0.94
C ARG A 90 -4.53 -8.63 -0.41
N GLU A 91 -3.94 -8.37 0.76
CA GLU A 91 -3.26 -9.41 1.53
C GLU A 91 -4.25 -10.51 1.93
N PHE A 92 -3.73 -11.70 2.27
CA PHE A 92 -4.52 -12.78 2.82
C PHE A 92 -5.38 -12.31 4.00
N GLU A 93 -6.65 -12.73 4.00
CA GLU A 93 -7.58 -12.42 5.07
C GLU A 93 -7.09 -12.99 6.41
N ARG A 94 -7.01 -12.13 7.42
CA ARG A 94 -6.65 -12.52 8.78
C ARG A 94 -7.87 -13.18 9.42
N LYS A 95 -7.67 -14.39 9.95
CA LYS A 95 -8.69 -15.10 10.73
C LYS A 95 -8.21 -15.30 12.15
N ILE A 96 -9.03 -14.93 13.13
CA ILE A 96 -8.81 -15.28 14.53
C ILE A 96 -9.34 -16.70 14.70
N ILE A 97 -8.44 -17.61 15.08
CA ILE A 97 -8.80 -18.99 15.38
C ILE A 97 -9.38 -19.01 16.79
N LYS A 98 -10.55 -19.61 16.94
CA LYS A 98 -11.24 -19.81 18.21
C LYS A 98 -10.88 -21.17 18.80
#